data_AF-A0A7Y2DK95-F1
#
_entry.id   AF-A0A7Y2DK95-F1
#
_cell.length_a   1.000
_cell.length_b   1.000
_cell.length_c   1.000
_cell.angle_alpha   90.00
_cell.angle_beta   90.00
_cell.angle_gamma   90.00
#
_symmetry.space_group_name_H-M   'P 1'
#
loop_
_entity.id
_entity.type
_entity.pdbx_description
1 polymer ?
#
loop_
_entity_poly.entity_id
_entity_poly.type
_entity_poly.pdbx_seq_one_letter_code
_entity_poly.pdbx_strand_id
1 'polypeptide(L)'
;VDVPLRDQPLEIQFFYLMRGLTMTGYYTSKVGIADLGYKGNMPNVWDGVPQDVLDQHGVAYDPEWIAKCVDQSKRNEIAEWDENGNLLT
;
A
#
# COMPACT_ATOMS: atom_id res chain seq x y z
N VAL A 1 6.96 -33.90 21.59
CA VAL A 1 6.99 -32.50 22.03
C VAL A 1 8.10 -31.84 21.25
N ASP A 2 7.81 -30.86 20.40
CA ASP A 2 8.86 -30.13 19.71
C ASP A 2 9.69 -29.36 20.75
N VAL A 3 10.99 -29.63 20.79
CA VAL A 3 11.92 -28.93 21.69
C VAL A 3 12.15 -27.53 21.12
N PRO A 4 11.90 -26.46 21.90
CA PRO A 4 12.10 -25.08 21.44
C PRO A 4 13.53 -24.84 20.95
N LEU A 5 13.70 -24.03 19.90
CA LEU A 5 15.00 -23.79 19.26
C LEU A 5 16.10 -23.36 20.25
N ARG A 6 15.76 -22.50 21.22
CA ARG A 6 16.69 -22.02 22.26
C ARG A 6 17.24 -23.11 23.17
N ASP A 7 16.51 -24.23 23.27
CA ASP A 7 16.84 -25.38 24.12
C ASP A 7 17.50 -26.52 23.31
N GLN A 8 17.75 -26.33 22.01
CA GLN A 8 18.44 -27.28 21.13
C GLN A 8 19.96 -27.18 21.25
N PRO A 9 20.73 -28.21 20.86
CA PRO A 9 22.18 -28.14 20.68
C PRO A 9 22.63 -26.92 19.86
N LEU A 10 23.81 -26.39 20.19
CA LEU A 10 24.34 -25.15 19.60
C LEU A 10 24.49 -25.26 18.08
N GLU A 11 24.85 -26.43 17.57
CA GLU A 11 25.00 -26.69 16.14
C GLU A 11 23.68 -26.48 15.40
N ILE A 12 22.57 -26.96 15.99
CA ILE A 12 21.23 -26.79 15.42
C ILE A 12 20.84 -25.32 15.42
N GLN A 13 21.11 -24.60 16.51
CA GLN A 13 20.83 -23.15 16.60
C GLN A 13 21.63 -22.36 15.56
N PHE A 14 22.92 -22.67 15.40
CA PHE A 14 23.79 -22.02 14.42
C PHE A 14 23.29 -22.21 12.99
N PHE A 15 23.03 -23.45 12.58
CA PHE A 15 22.55 -23.71 11.22
C PHE A 15 21.14 -23.19 10.97
N TYR A 16 20.29 -23.16 11.99
CA TYR A 16 19.00 -22.51 11.90
C TYR A 16 19.14 -21.01 11.61
N LEU A 17 20.03 -20.31 12.33
CA LEU A 17 20.31 -18.89 12.09
C LEU A 17 20.83 -18.66 10.67
N MET A 18 21.82 -19.43 10.23
CA MET A 18 22.38 -19.32 8.88
C MET A 18 21.31 -19.51 7.82
N ARG A 19 20.46 -20.54 7.96
CA ARG A 19 19.32 -20.77 7.07
C ARG A 19 18.34 -19.59 7.07
N GLY A 20 18.00 -19.08 8.26
CA GLY A 20 17.09 -17.93 8.41
C GLY A 20 17.61 -16.70 7.68
N LEU A 21 18.90 -16.39 7.85
CA LEU A 21 19.57 -15.27 7.17
C LEU A 21 19.59 -15.47 5.65
N THR A 22 19.93 -16.67 5.15
CA THR A 22 19.94 -16.95 3.70
C THR A 22 18.55 -16.85 3.08
N MET A 23 17.52 -17.43 3.71
CA MET A 23 16.14 -17.33 3.20
C MET A 23 15.66 -15.88 3.20
N THR A 24 15.92 -15.14 4.28
CA THR A 24 15.55 -13.72 4.38
C THR A 24 16.24 -12.90 3.31
N GLY A 25 17.55 -13.11 3.11
CA GLY A 25 18.31 -12.41 2.06
C GLY A 25 17.80 -12.75 0.65
N TYR A 26 17.43 -14.00 0.40
CA TYR A 26 16.86 -14.39 -0.90
C TYR A 26 15.52 -13.71 -1.14
N TYR A 27 14.56 -13.80 -0.22
CA TYR A 27 13.20 -13.28 -0.42
C TYR A 27 13.08 -11.76 -0.28
N THR A 28 14.11 -11.08 0.20
CA THR A 28 14.23 -9.61 0.13
C THR A 28 15.01 -9.12 -1.09
N SER A 29 15.62 -10.02 -1.87
CA SER A 29 16.26 -9.68 -3.14
C SER A 29 15.23 -9.40 -4.24
N LYS A 30 15.65 -8.70 -5.31
CA LYS A 30 14.81 -8.45 -6.49
C LYS A 30 14.24 -9.74 -7.10
N VAL A 31 15.05 -10.81 -7.14
CA VAL A 31 14.63 -12.10 -7.69
C VAL A 31 13.61 -12.78 -6.78
N GLY A 32 13.88 -12.82 -5.47
CA GLY A 32 12.96 -13.44 -4.51
C GLY A 32 11.63 -12.70 -4.37
N ILE A 33 11.63 -11.36 -4.43
CA ILE A 33 10.39 -10.57 -4.46
C ILE A 33 9.56 -10.89 -5.70
N ALA A 34 10.21 -11.04 -6.86
CA ALA A 34 9.52 -11.42 -8.09
C ALA A 34 8.96 -12.84 -8.02
N ASP A 35 9.69 -13.79 -7.43
CA ASP A 35 9.26 -15.18 -7.22
C ASP A 35 8.05 -15.28 -6.28
N LEU A 36 8.01 -14.47 -5.22
CA LEU A 36 6.84 -14.35 -4.33
C LEU A 36 5.60 -13.77 -5.06
N GLY A 37 5.77 -13.19 -6.25
CA GLY A 37 4.71 -12.45 -6.92
C GLY A 37 4.26 -11.21 -6.13
N TYR A 38 5.10 -10.69 -5.25
CA TYR A 38 4.76 -9.56 -4.40
C TYR A 38 4.62 -8.29 -5.24
N LYS A 39 3.40 -7.73 -5.29
CA LYS A 39 3.07 -6.52 -6.06
C LYS A 39 3.18 -5.22 -5.25
N GLY A 40 3.28 -5.30 -3.93
CA GLY A 40 3.25 -4.15 -3.02
C GLY A 40 1.93 -3.38 -3.05
N ASN A 41 1.93 -2.20 -2.43
CA ASN A 41 0.86 -1.22 -2.62
C ASN A 41 1.07 -0.54 -3.96
N MET A 42 0.31 -0.96 -4.96
CA MET A 42 0.16 -0.19 -6.20
C MET A 42 -0.82 0.95 -5.93
N PRO A 43 -0.56 2.17 -6.42
CA PRO A 43 -1.55 3.23 -6.36
C PRO A 43 -2.82 2.74 -7.08
N ASN A 44 -3.90 2.56 -6.32
CA ASN A 44 -5.20 2.32 -6.91
C ASN A 44 -5.85 3.66 -7.22
N VAL A 45 -6.67 3.65 -8.26
CA VAL A 45 -7.59 4.74 -8.55
C VAL A 45 -8.77 4.59 -7.60
N TRP A 46 -9.11 5.65 -6.88
CA TRP A 46 -10.35 5.72 -6.13
C TRP A 46 -11.29 6.70 -6.83
N ASP A 47 -12.36 6.17 -7.43
CA ASP A 47 -13.35 6.96 -8.18
C ASP A 47 -14.43 7.57 -7.26
N GLY A 48 -14.19 7.59 -5.94
CA GLY A 48 -15.15 8.09 -4.95
C GLY A 48 -16.06 7.01 -4.39
N VAL A 49 -17.00 7.44 -3.55
CA VAL A 49 -18.05 6.55 -3.02
C VAL A 49 -19.02 6.19 -4.16
N PRO A 50 -19.36 4.90 -4.35
CA PRO A 50 -20.34 4.48 -5.34
C PRO A 50 -21.69 5.19 -5.22
N GLN A 51 -22.33 5.45 -6.36
CA GLN A 51 -23.58 6.22 -6.41
C GLN A 51 -24.71 5.57 -5.60
N ASP A 52 -24.80 4.25 -5.58
CA ASP A 52 -25.79 3.49 -4.82
C ASP A 52 -25.65 3.68 -3.30
N VAL A 53 -24.44 3.98 -2.81
CA VAL A 53 -24.20 4.30 -1.40
C VAL A 53 -24.54 5.76 -1.12
N LEU A 54 -24.21 6.68 -2.04
CA LEU A 54 -24.57 8.09 -1.93
C LEU A 54 -26.09 8.29 -1.86
N ASP A 55 -26.82 7.57 -2.72
CA ASP A 55 -28.29 7.61 -2.81
C ASP A 55 -28.94 7.10 -1.51
N GLN A 56 -28.37 6.08 -0.86
CA GLN A 56 -28.85 5.59 0.44
C GLN A 56 -28.76 6.64 1.56
N HIS A 57 -27.80 7.55 1.45
CA HIS A 57 -27.56 8.61 2.42
C HIS A 57 -28.15 9.97 2.00
N GLY A 58 -28.78 10.06 0.83
CA GLY A 58 -29.38 11.29 0.31
C GLY A 58 -28.37 12.40 0.07
N VAL A 59 -27.09 12.05 -0.11
CA VAL A 59 -26.00 12.98 -0.39
C VAL A 59 -25.56 12.84 -1.84
N ALA A 60 -25.12 13.92 -2.45
CA ALA A 60 -24.53 13.91 -3.78
C ALA A 60 -23.28 14.79 -3.77
N TYR A 61 -22.27 14.39 -4.54
CA TYR A 61 -21.14 15.27 -4.78
C TYR A 61 -21.56 16.42 -5.69
N ASP A 62 -20.98 17.60 -5.45
CA ASP A 62 -21.13 18.74 -6.34
C ASP A 62 -20.34 18.47 -7.65
N PRO A 63 -20.97 18.61 -8.83
CA PRO A 63 -20.31 18.41 -10.12
C PRO A 63 -19.01 19.21 -10.29
N GLU A 64 -18.92 20.42 -9.72
CA GLU A 64 -17.72 21.25 -9.80
C GLU A 64 -16.56 20.62 -9.02
N TRP A 65 -16.86 20.04 -7.85
CA TRP A 65 -15.86 19.43 -6.97
C TRP A 65 -15.37 18.07 -7.47
N ILE A 66 -16.24 17.28 -8.11
CA ILE A 66 -15.82 16.04 -8.78
C ILE A 66 -14.79 16.37 -9.87
N ALA A 67 -15.10 17.36 -10.71
CA ALA A 67 -14.22 17.73 -11.82
C ALA A 67 -12.87 18.27 -11.35
N LYS A 68 -12.82 19.03 -10.24
CA LYS A 68 -11.58 19.56 -9.67
C LYS A 68 -10.75 18.52 -8.92
N CYS A 69 -11.38 17.63 -8.15
CA CYS A 69 -10.66 16.73 -7.23
C CYS A 69 -10.37 15.32 -7.77
N VAL A 70 -10.99 14.91 -8.88
CA VAL A 70 -10.90 13.53 -9.42
C VAL A 70 -10.08 13.47 -10.72
N ASP A 71 -9.42 14.57 -11.14
CA ASP A 71 -8.51 14.53 -12.30
C ASP A 71 -7.18 13.84 -11.96
N GLN A 72 -7.10 12.57 -12.32
CA GLN A 72 -5.92 11.75 -12.08
C GLN A 72 -4.72 12.11 -12.94
N SER A 73 -4.90 12.84 -14.05
CA SER A 73 -3.79 13.26 -14.90
C SER A 73 -2.91 14.29 -14.18
N LYS A 74 -3.51 15.07 -13.28
CA LYS A 74 -2.87 16.13 -12.50
C LYS A 74 -2.48 15.72 -11.08
N ARG A 75 -2.56 14.43 -10.73
CA ARG A 75 -2.30 13.93 -9.37
C ARG A 75 -0.94 14.29 -8.75
N ASN A 76 0.03 14.70 -9.57
CA ASN A 76 1.38 15.08 -9.15
C ASN A 76 1.59 16.60 -9.14
N GLU A 77 0.58 17.37 -9.57
CA GLU A 77 0.61 18.83 -9.54
C GLU A 77 0.35 19.30 -8.10
N ILE A 78 1.05 20.36 -7.68
CA ILE A 78 0.90 20.92 -6.33
C ILE A 78 -0.34 21.82 -6.33
N ALA A 79 -1.27 21.52 -5.44
CA ALA A 79 -2.51 22.29 -5.30
C ALA A 79 -2.23 23.74 -4.86
N GLU A 80 -2.78 24.71 -5.59
CA GLU A 80 -2.70 26.13 -5.26
C GLU A 80 -4.04 26.65 -4.70
N TRP A 81 -3.98 27.46 -3.65
CA TRP A 81 -5.16 27.91 -2.89
C TRP A 81 -5.19 29.44 -2.79
N ASP A 82 -6.38 30.02 -2.90
CA ASP A 82 -6.58 31.45 -2.63
C ASP A 82 -6.72 31.76 -1.13
N GLU A 83 -6.75 33.04 -0.77
CA GLU A 83 -6.92 33.51 0.62
C GLU A 83 -8.28 33.14 1.24
N ASN A 84 -9.26 32.77 0.42
CA ASN A 84 -10.61 32.38 0.85
C ASN A 84 -10.77 30.86 0.99
N GLY A 85 -9.73 30.07 0.68
CA GLY A 85 -9.74 28.61 0.78
C GLY A 85 -10.29 27.88 -0.46
N ASN A 86 -10.36 28.55 -1.62
CA ASN A 86 -10.74 27.90 -2.87
C ASN A 86 -9.53 27.29 -3.58
N LEU A 87 -9.72 26.10 -4.16
CA LEU A 87 -8.72 25.42 -4.99
C LEU A 87 -8.66 26.06 -6.39
N LEU A 88 -7.48 26.55 -6.78
CA LEU A 88 -7.22 27.21 -8.06
C LEU A 88 -6.68 26.24 -9.12
N THR A 89 -5.80 25.32 -8.70
CA THR A 89 -5.13 24.34 -9.57
C THR A 89 -4.97 23.02 -8.85
#